data_AF-A0A2S5MT61-F1
#
_entry.id   AF-A0A2S5MT61-F1
#
_cell.length_a   1.000
_cell.length_b   1.000
_cell.length_c   1.000
_cell.angle_alpha   90.00
_cell.angle_beta   90.00
_cell.angle_gamma   90.00
#
_symmetry.space_group_name_H-M   'P 1'
#
loop_
_entity.id
_entity.type
_entity.pdbx_description
1 polymer ?
#
loop_
_entity_poly.entity_id
_entity_poly.type
_entity_poly.pdbx_seq_one_letter_code
_entity_poly.pdbx_strand_id
1 'polypeptide(L)'
;MTAPLLNHNRTYGRIEYDGSAWRIIEIEPHVAIRLKQVFPRISKTARTPFVLTGGPQLDADLAWFLSRYPMRISEPDAGRMAERKTLFEVGQMELGAILSQAWSPPAVTGFRGNQKPYGYQVQAAEMARRTGRLLLMDEMGLGKTVSDIATVVAPDFLPALIVPQTHLPGQWAEKIAEFTELRTHIVKKTKPYELPPADVVICPYSKLSGWIDYAETSGFKSVVFDEIQELRSGAATAKGQAALAFARQARMVLGLSGTPIYNYGEEIWRICDFLEEGCLGDWWDFVREWCTSGPGGKWVVKDPAALGTFLRENHLALRRTRSDVGHERKFPNTIIHTIDADADKLDDEAAMMAALARQVIGGSFTERGQAAREFDMRLRHATGMAKARHVAAFVKILLAAGQPVLLCGWHRDVYDVWLRELAAFNPVLYTGSESPAKKARTVKAFTDGASNLMIMSLRSGAGLDGLQQRCRTIVFGELDWSPKVHEQCVARLDRPGQEHQVDAIYLVSENGSDPAIMGVLGLKSSQSQGIVDPLSAPAEQNQDATRIRQLAELYLQGKSHLAARPPKPPPAREPEHEQASMF
;
A
#
# COMPACT_ATOMS: atom_id res chain seq x y z
N MET A 1 10.55 -38.73 -52.99
CA MET A 1 11.09 -39.55 -51.89
C MET A 1 10.39 -39.15 -50.61
N THR A 2 9.30 -39.85 -50.28
CA THR A 2 8.57 -39.73 -49.03
C THR A 2 9.41 -40.34 -47.91
N ALA A 3 9.94 -39.51 -47.02
CA ALA A 3 10.60 -39.99 -45.81
C ALA A 3 9.59 -40.78 -44.95
N PRO A 4 9.95 -41.94 -44.38
CA PRO A 4 9.07 -42.65 -43.48
C PRO A 4 8.88 -41.82 -42.21
N LEU A 5 7.63 -41.59 -41.81
CA LEU A 5 7.30 -41.18 -40.45
C LEU A 5 7.78 -42.30 -39.52
N LEU A 6 8.93 -42.09 -38.87
CA LEU A 6 9.47 -42.99 -37.87
C LEU A 6 8.47 -43.05 -36.71
N ASN A 7 7.72 -44.15 -36.64
CA ASN A 7 7.03 -44.60 -35.42
C ASN A 7 8.11 -44.87 -34.36
N HIS A 8 8.47 -43.86 -33.58
CA HIS A 8 9.37 -44.02 -32.46
C HIS A 8 8.59 -43.93 -31.15
N ASN A 9 8.27 -45.10 -30.62
CA ASN A 9 7.93 -45.32 -29.22
C ASN A 9 9.18 -45.15 -28.31
N ARG A 10 10.03 -44.15 -28.64
CA ARG A 10 11.27 -43.85 -27.93
C ARG A 10 10.90 -43.12 -26.66
N THR A 11 11.41 -43.62 -25.53
CA THR A 11 11.30 -42.94 -24.25
C THR A 11 12.65 -42.38 -23.82
N TYR A 12 12.63 -41.25 -23.13
CA TYR A 12 13.82 -40.48 -22.76
C TYR A 12 14.12 -40.51 -21.25
N GLY A 13 13.37 -41.31 -20.50
CA GLY A 13 13.47 -41.43 -19.05
C GLY A 13 12.28 -42.17 -18.46
N ARG A 14 12.18 -42.15 -17.13
CA ARG A 14 11.04 -42.65 -16.36
C ARG A 14 10.56 -41.58 -15.38
N ILE A 15 9.25 -41.47 -15.24
CA ILE A 15 8.59 -40.59 -14.27
C ILE A 15 7.61 -41.41 -13.43
N GLU A 16 7.59 -41.15 -12.13
CA GLU A 16 6.71 -41.82 -11.17
C GLU A 16 6.24 -40.83 -10.09
N TYR A 17 5.04 -41.06 -9.55
CA TYR A 17 4.51 -40.26 -8.44
C TYR A 17 4.67 -41.02 -7.12
N ASP A 18 5.30 -40.41 -6.11
CA ASP A 18 5.55 -41.08 -4.82
C ASP A 18 4.47 -40.84 -3.74
N GLY A 19 3.34 -40.26 -4.15
CA GLY A 19 2.25 -39.84 -3.26
C GLY A 19 2.33 -38.38 -2.85
N SER A 20 3.50 -37.75 -2.97
CA SER A 20 3.72 -36.33 -2.65
C SER A 20 4.27 -35.53 -3.83
N ALA A 21 5.18 -36.10 -4.60
CA ALA A 21 5.93 -35.42 -5.66
C ALA A 21 6.15 -36.31 -6.88
N TRP A 22 6.41 -35.66 -8.01
CA TRP A 22 6.87 -36.31 -9.23
C TRP A 22 8.37 -36.56 -9.17
N ARG A 23 8.80 -37.79 -9.44
CA ARG A 23 10.21 -38.19 -9.50
C ARG A 23 10.57 -38.55 -10.94
N ILE A 24 11.52 -37.82 -11.51
CA ILE A 24 12.06 -38.11 -12.84
C ILE A 24 13.44 -38.74 -12.68
N ILE A 25 13.56 -39.97 -13.20
CA ILE A 25 14.73 -40.85 -13.10
C ILE A 25 15.11 -41.38 -14.48
N GLU A 26 16.34 -41.90 -14.60
CA GLU A 26 16.86 -42.52 -15.83
C GLU A 26 16.76 -41.62 -17.07
N ILE A 27 16.73 -40.30 -16.87
CA ILE A 27 16.55 -39.31 -17.93
C ILE A 27 17.84 -39.11 -18.73
N GLU A 28 17.74 -39.12 -20.05
CA GLU A 28 18.88 -38.90 -20.93
C GLU A 28 19.49 -37.50 -20.69
N PRO A 29 20.84 -37.35 -20.72
CA PRO A 29 21.50 -36.09 -20.36
C PRO A 29 21.00 -34.87 -21.14
N HIS A 30 20.72 -35.03 -22.44
CA HIS A 30 20.26 -33.95 -23.29
C HIS A 30 18.82 -33.50 -22.95
N VAL A 31 17.96 -34.41 -22.48
CA VAL A 31 16.61 -34.10 -22.00
C VAL A 31 16.65 -33.54 -20.58
N ALA A 32 17.56 -34.02 -19.73
CA ALA A 32 17.79 -33.46 -18.40
C ALA A 32 18.18 -31.96 -18.46
N ILE A 33 18.97 -31.56 -19.45
CA ILE A 33 19.29 -30.14 -19.71
C ILE A 33 18.02 -29.35 -20.05
N ARG A 34 17.15 -29.89 -20.91
CA ARG A 34 15.88 -29.23 -21.29
C ARG A 34 14.90 -29.17 -20.13
N LEU A 35 14.81 -30.23 -19.33
CA LEU A 35 13.97 -30.28 -18.14
C LEU A 35 14.34 -29.15 -17.17
N LYS A 36 15.64 -28.96 -16.89
CA LYS A 36 16.13 -27.87 -16.02
C LYS A 36 15.89 -26.46 -16.59
N GLN A 37 15.77 -26.33 -17.91
CA GLN A 37 15.44 -25.05 -18.55
C GLN A 37 13.95 -24.73 -18.45
N VAL A 38 13.09 -25.74 -18.53
CA VAL A 38 11.62 -25.59 -18.46
C VAL A 38 11.15 -25.49 -17.01
N PHE A 39 11.74 -26.24 -16.10
CA PHE A 39 11.34 -26.32 -14.69
C PHE A 39 12.40 -25.65 -13.80
N PRO A 40 12.33 -24.32 -13.57
CA PRO A 40 13.35 -23.56 -12.83
C PRO A 40 13.50 -23.99 -11.37
N ARG A 41 12.50 -24.69 -10.79
CA ARG A 41 12.58 -25.32 -9.46
C ARG A 41 13.67 -26.39 -9.37
N ILE A 42 14.14 -26.92 -10.49
CA ILE A 42 15.27 -27.85 -10.53
C ILE A 42 16.56 -27.05 -10.65
N SER A 43 17.41 -27.13 -9.63
CA SER A 43 18.74 -26.52 -9.70
C SER A 43 19.50 -26.97 -10.95
N LYS A 44 20.19 -26.02 -11.62
CA LYS A 44 21.06 -26.31 -12.78
C LYS A 44 22.10 -27.39 -12.45
N THR A 45 22.56 -27.45 -11.20
CA THR A 45 23.53 -28.43 -10.70
C THR A 45 22.92 -29.75 -10.21
N ALA A 46 21.59 -29.83 -10.08
CA ALA A 46 20.91 -31.02 -9.57
C ALA A 46 21.22 -32.25 -10.45
N ARG A 47 21.28 -33.42 -9.83
CA ARG A 47 21.37 -34.74 -10.49
C ARG A 47 20.11 -35.54 -10.19
N THR A 48 19.84 -36.56 -11.01
CA THR A 48 18.68 -37.44 -10.84
C THR A 48 18.71 -38.16 -9.48
N PRO A 49 17.57 -38.41 -8.81
CA PRO A 49 16.21 -38.11 -9.22
C PRO A 49 15.88 -36.61 -9.17
N PHE A 50 15.20 -36.09 -10.19
CA PHE A 50 14.61 -34.75 -10.11
C PHE A 50 13.25 -34.85 -9.44
N VAL A 51 13.08 -34.16 -8.31
CA VAL A 51 11.85 -34.16 -7.53
C VAL A 51 11.10 -32.85 -7.77
N LEU A 52 9.87 -32.96 -8.23
CA LEU A 52 9.00 -31.82 -8.53
C LEU A 52 7.72 -31.94 -7.72
N THR A 53 7.55 -31.01 -6.77
CA THR A 53 6.33 -30.90 -5.95
C THR A 53 5.47 -29.76 -6.50
N GLY A 54 4.18 -30.02 -6.70
CA GLY A 54 3.28 -29.00 -7.25
C GLY A 54 1.81 -29.42 -7.36
N GLY A 55 1.02 -28.42 -7.75
CA GLY A 55 -0.41 -28.54 -8.02
C GLY A 55 -0.72 -28.91 -9.48
N PRO A 56 -2.01 -28.91 -9.87
CA PRO A 56 -2.48 -29.21 -11.23
C PRO A 56 -1.72 -28.53 -12.37
N GLN A 57 -1.22 -27.30 -12.18
CA GLN A 57 -0.40 -26.59 -13.17
C GLN A 57 0.92 -27.32 -13.47
N LEU A 58 1.63 -27.81 -12.45
CA LEU A 58 2.86 -28.57 -12.64
C LEU A 58 2.57 -29.85 -13.43
N ASP A 59 1.45 -30.53 -13.15
CA ASP A 59 1.03 -31.72 -13.88
C ASP A 59 0.72 -31.40 -15.35
N ALA A 60 0.09 -30.26 -15.64
CA ALA A 60 -0.14 -29.78 -17.01
C ALA A 60 1.17 -29.44 -17.73
N ASP A 61 2.10 -28.76 -17.07
CA ASP A 61 3.42 -28.41 -17.60
C ASP A 61 4.27 -29.68 -17.86
N LEU A 62 4.20 -30.65 -16.95
CA LEU A 62 4.82 -31.97 -17.12
C LEU A 62 4.19 -32.70 -18.30
N ALA A 63 2.87 -32.74 -18.42
CA ALA A 63 2.19 -33.37 -19.54
C ALA A 63 2.60 -32.73 -20.89
N TRP A 64 2.75 -31.40 -20.94
CA TRP A 64 3.29 -30.69 -22.10
C TRP A 64 4.76 -31.07 -22.37
N PHE A 65 5.59 -31.16 -21.34
CA PHE A 65 6.99 -31.59 -21.50
C PHE A 65 7.09 -33.02 -22.02
N LEU A 66 6.26 -33.93 -21.49
CA LEU A 66 6.17 -35.33 -21.90
C LEU A 66 5.66 -35.50 -23.33
N SER A 67 4.83 -34.58 -23.84
CA SER A 67 4.38 -34.62 -25.24
C SER A 67 5.53 -34.39 -26.23
N ARG A 68 6.60 -33.70 -25.79
CA ARG A 68 7.82 -33.48 -26.58
C ARG A 68 8.92 -34.50 -26.26
N TYR A 69 9.01 -34.95 -25.02
CA TYR A 69 10.00 -35.93 -24.54
C TYR A 69 9.29 -37.08 -23.83
N PRO A 70 8.72 -38.07 -24.56
CA PRO A 70 8.01 -39.18 -23.96
C PRO A 70 8.86 -39.92 -22.93
N MET A 71 8.27 -40.27 -21.79
CA MET A 71 8.92 -41.02 -20.71
C MET A 71 8.08 -42.23 -20.33
N ARG A 72 8.72 -43.26 -19.75
CA ARG A 72 8.00 -44.38 -19.14
C ARG A 72 7.26 -43.87 -17.92
N ILE A 73 5.95 -44.05 -17.91
CA ILE A 73 5.03 -43.67 -16.84
C ILE A 73 4.06 -44.83 -16.62
N SER A 74 3.69 -45.11 -15.37
CA SER A 74 2.70 -46.14 -15.08
C SER A 74 1.30 -45.67 -15.53
N GLU A 75 0.41 -46.60 -15.86
CA GLU A 75 -0.97 -46.24 -16.23
C GLU A 75 -1.71 -45.45 -15.12
N PRO A 76 -1.59 -45.80 -13.83
CA PRO A 76 -2.15 -44.99 -12.74
C PRO A 76 -1.57 -43.57 -12.68
N ASP A 77 -0.26 -43.41 -12.84
CA ASP A 77 0.40 -42.09 -12.82
C ASP A 77 -0.01 -41.25 -14.03
N ALA A 78 -0.11 -41.87 -15.21
CA ALA A 78 -0.58 -41.20 -16.43
C ALA A 78 -2.04 -40.74 -16.28
N GLY A 79 -2.90 -41.58 -15.71
CA GLY A 79 -4.29 -41.23 -15.38
C GLY A 79 -4.37 -40.05 -14.42
N ARG A 80 -3.58 -40.08 -13.34
CA ARG A 80 -3.45 -38.96 -12.38
C ARG A 80 -3.03 -37.66 -13.06
N MET A 81 -1.99 -37.71 -13.89
CA MET A 81 -1.47 -36.52 -14.58
C MET A 81 -2.53 -35.95 -15.54
N ALA A 82 -3.23 -36.80 -16.28
CA ALA A 82 -4.30 -36.39 -17.19
C ALA A 82 -5.50 -35.77 -16.46
N GLU A 83 -5.93 -36.38 -15.35
CA GLU A 83 -6.99 -35.85 -14.49
C GLU A 83 -6.59 -34.46 -13.95
N ARG A 84 -5.37 -34.32 -13.43
CA ARG A 84 -4.87 -33.05 -12.87
C ARG A 84 -4.65 -31.99 -13.94
N LYS A 85 -4.20 -32.37 -15.14
CA LYS A 85 -4.18 -31.46 -16.29
C LYS A 85 -5.59 -30.95 -16.63
N THR A 86 -6.57 -31.85 -16.66
CA THR A 86 -7.98 -31.48 -16.93
C THR A 86 -8.48 -30.51 -15.85
N LEU A 87 -8.17 -30.76 -14.58
CA LEU A 87 -8.49 -29.85 -13.48
C LEU A 87 -7.85 -28.46 -13.66
N PHE A 88 -6.61 -28.39 -14.15
CA PHE A 88 -5.96 -27.12 -14.47
C PHE A 88 -6.67 -26.38 -15.61
N GLU A 89 -6.98 -27.07 -16.72
CA GLU A 89 -7.67 -26.47 -17.88
C GLU A 89 -9.07 -25.98 -17.52
N VAL A 90 -9.85 -26.78 -16.77
CA VAL A 90 -11.16 -26.37 -16.24
C VAL A 90 -11.00 -25.18 -15.30
N GLY A 91 -10.01 -25.18 -14.41
CA GLY A 91 -9.73 -24.05 -13.53
C GLY A 91 -9.42 -22.75 -14.28
N GLN A 92 -8.66 -22.82 -15.39
CA GLN A 92 -8.41 -21.66 -16.24
C GLN A 92 -9.69 -21.16 -16.92
N MET A 93 -10.57 -22.05 -17.37
CA MET A 93 -11.88 -21.66 -17.93
C MET A 93 -12.77 -21.00 -16.89
N GLU A 94 -12.82 -21.54 -15.67
CA GLU A 94 -13.58 -20.95 -14.55
C GLU A 94 -13.05 -19.57 -14.17
N LEU A 95 -11.73 -19.38 -14.11
CA LEU A 95 -11.12 -18.08 -13.85
C LEU A 95 -11.46 -17.06 -14.94
N GLY A 96 -11.39 -17.46 -16.21
CA GLY A 96 -11.81 -16.64 -17.34
C GLY A 96 -13.30 -16.26 -17.25
N ALA A 97 -14.15 -17.20 -16.81
CA ALA A 97 -15.56 -16.93 -16.58
C ALA A 97 -15.77 -15.93 -15.43
N ILE A 98 -15.09 -16.09 -14.28
CA ILE A 98 -15.17 -15.19 -13.11
C ILE A 98 -14.80 -13.75 -13.49
N LEU A 99 -13.79 -13.58 -14.33
CA LEU A 99 -13.30 -12.26 -14.75
C LEU A 99 -14.14 -11.63 -15.88
N SER A 100 -15.09 -12.38 -16.46
CA SER A 100 -15.94 -11.87 -17.53
C SER A 100 -17.01 -10.90 -17.02
N GLN A 101 -17.45 -9.98 -17.88
CA GLN A 101 -18.55 -9.05 -17.56
C GLN A 101 -19.90 -9.76 -17.40
N ALA A 102 -20.07 -10.95 -17.99
CA ALA A 102 -21.30 -11.73 -17.93
C ALA A 102 -21.41 -12.57 -16.64
N TRP A 103 -20.36 -12.60 -15.82
CA TRP A 103 -20.35 -13.37 -14.59
C TRP A 103 -21.31 -12.80 -13.56
N SER A 104 -22.06 -13.69 -12.90
CA SER A 104 -22.92 -13.33 -11.78
C SER A 104 -22.40 -13.97 -10.49
N PRO A 105 -22.35 -13.19 -9.39
CA PRO A 105 -21.81 -13.68 -8.14
C PRO A 105 -22.71 -14.79 -7.56
N PRO A 106 -22.15 -15.94 -7.14
CA PRO A 106 -22.91 -16.94 -6.42
C PRO A 106 -23.34 -16.39 -5.05
N ALA A 107 -24.36 -17.02 -4.46
CA ALA A 107 -24.77 -16.69 -3.10
C ALA A 107 -23.65 -17.06 -2.11
N VAL A 108 -23.14 -16.08 -1.38
CA VAL A 108 -22.16 -16.31 -0.31
C VAL A 108 -22.89 -16.69 0.97
N THR A 109 -22.66 -17.90 1.47
CA THR A 109 -23.18 -18.36 2.75
C THR A 109 -22.26 -17.93 3.90
N GLY A 110 -22.82 -17.71 5.08
CA GLY A 110 -22.07 -17.38 6.31
C GLY A 110 -22.06 -15.88 6.70
N PHE A 111 -22.69 -15.03 5.89
CA PHE A 111 -22.98 -13.66 6.28
C PHE A 111 -24.28 -13.56 7.10
N ARG A 112 -24.35 -12.60 8.01
CA ARG A 112 -25.51 -12.35 8.90
C ARG A 112 -26.67 -11.70 8.16
N GLY A 113 -27.86 -12.31 8.24
CA GLY A 113 -29.14 -11.69 7.86
C GLY A 113 -29.13 -11.02 6.49
N ASN A 114 -29.32 -9.69 6.48
CA ASN A 114 -29.35 -8.87 5.25
C ASN A 114 -27.98 -8.38 4.77
N GLN A 115 -26.89 -8.67 5.51
CA GLN A 115 -25.55 -8.29 5.08
C GLN A 115 -25.12 -9.18 3.91
N LYS A 116 -24.73 -8.57 2.79
CA LYS A 116 -24.24 -9.27 1.62
C LYS A 116 -23.04 -8.53 1.03
N PRO A 117 -21.96 -9.24 0.67
CA PRO A 117 -20.86 -8.64 -0.08
C PRO A 117 -21.35 -8.16 -1.44
N TYR A 118 -20.74 -7.09 -1.96
CA TYR A 118 -21.00 -6.64 -3.34
C TYR A 118 -20.50 -7.68 -4.34
N GLY A 119 -21.08 -7.71 -5.55
CA GLY A 119 -20.72 -8.69 -6.58
C GLY A 119 -19.22 -8.72 -6.91
N TYR A 120 -18.56 -7.55 -6.96
CA TYR A 120 -17.11 -7.48 -7.15
C TYR A 120 -16.32 -8.06 -5.95
N GLN A 121 -16.83 -7.96 -4.73
CA GLN A 121 -16.18 -8.55 -3.55
C GLN A 121 -16.27 -10.07 -3.61
N VAL A 122 -17.43 -10.61 -4.05
CA VAL A 122 -17.60 -12.05 -4.31
C VAL A 122 -16.71 -12.52 -5.46
N GLN A 123 -16.55 -11.72 -6.52
CA GLN A 123 -15.63 -12.04 -7.62
C GLN A 123 -14.18 -12.23 -7.13
N ALA A 124 -13.70 -11.33 -6.27
CA ALA A 124 -12.37 -11.45 -5.68
C ALA A 124 -12.25 -12.70 -4.80
N ALA A 125 -13.29 -13.00 -4.01
CA ALA A 125 -13.33 -14.18 -3.18
C ALA A 125 -13.28 -15.47 -4.00
N GLU A 126 -14.09 -15.59 -5.05
CA GLU A 126 -14.10 -16.76 -5.91
C GLU A 126 -12.77 -16.93 -6.66
N MET A 127 -12.19 -15.84 -7.17
CA MET A 127 -10.85 -15.88 -7.76
C MET A 127 -9.81 -16.40 -6.77
N ALA A 128 -9.75 -15.84 -5.55
CA ALA A 128 -8.79 -16.25 -4.52
C ALA A 128 -8.97 -17.71 -4.08
N ARG A 129 -10.21 -18.19 -3.95
CA ARG A 129 -10.53 -19.58 -3.60
C ARG A 129 -10.09 -20.58 -4.67
N ARG A 130 -10.16 -20.17 -5.95
CA ARG A 130 -9.77 -21.00 -7.10
C ARG A 130 -8.26 -21.04 -7.29
N THR A 131 -7.58 -19.90 -7.18
CA THR A 131 -6.12 -19.82 -7.32
C THR A 131 -5.37 -20.28 -6.06
N GLY A 132 -6.01 -20.20 -4.89
CA GLY A 132 -5.37 -20.38 -3.58
C GLY A 132 -4.46 -19.21 -3.19
N ARG A 133 -4.33 -18.17 -4.04
CA ARG A 133 -3.57 -16.97 -3.71
C ARG A 133 -4.07 -15.75 -4.45
N LEU A 134 -4.08 -14.60 -3.80
CA LEU A 134 -4.46 -13.35 -4.46
C LEU A 134 -3.83 -12.13 -3.79
N LEU A 135 -3.21 -11.28 -4.61
CA LEU A 135 -2.85 -9.91 -4.27
C LEU A 135 -4.00 -8.98 -4.64
N LEU A 136 -4.83 -8.61 -3.66
CA LEU A 136 -5.95 -7.69 -3.85
C LEU A 136 -5.48 -6.24 -3.69
N MET A 137 -5.34 -5.56 -4.83
CA MET A 137 -4.90 -4.16 -4.94
C MET A 137 -6.03 -3.21 -5.33
N ASP A 138 -7.26 -3.56 -4.99
CA ASP A 138 -8.43 -2.70 -5.17
C ASP A 138 -8.20 -1.33 -4.54
N GLU A 139 -8.73 -0.30 -5.21
CA GLU A 139 -8.69 1.09 -4.75
C GLU A 139 -9.17 1.20 -3.29
N MET A 140 -8.55 2.12 -2.56
CA MET A 140 -8.94 2.40 -1.19
C MET A 140 -10.41 2.79 -1.10
N GLY A 141 -11.14 2.18 -0.17
CA GLY A 141 -12.58 2.41 0.01
C GLY A 141 -13.48 1.34 -0.62
N LEU A 142 -12.99 0.45 -1.50
CA LEU A 142 -13.78 -0.64 -2.07
C LEU A 142 -14.10 -1.80 -1.10
N GLY A 143 -13.79 -1.65 0.19
CA GLY A 143 -14.13 -2.66 1.19
C GLY A 143 -13.35 -3.96 1.06
N LYS A 144 -12.01 -3.90 0.88
CA LYS A 144 -11.12 -5.07 0.83
C LYS A 144 -11.30 -6.02 2.03
N THR A 145 -11.58 -5.48 3.22
CA THR A 145 -11.93 -6.26 4.42
C THR A 145 -13.13 -7.17 4.18
N VAL A 146 -14.17 -6.68 3.49
CA VAL A 146 -15.37 -7.48 3.16
C VAL A 146 -15.07 -8.50 2.06
N SER A 147 -14.25 -8.15 1.07
CA SER A 147 -13.76 -9.13 0.08
C SER A 147 -13.01 -10.28 0.75
N ASP A 148 -12.17 -9.98 1.74
CA ASP A 148 -11.41 -10.97 2.48
C ASP A 148 -12.29 -11.83 3.39
N ILE A 149 -13.22 -11.23 4.14
CA ILE A 149 -14.25 -11.97 4.91
C ILE A 149 -15.04 -12.90 3.96
N ALA A 150 -15.47 -12.38 2.80
CA ALA A 150 -16.16 -13.17 1.79
C ALA A 150 -15.30 -14.31 1.26
N THR A 151 -13.97 -14.17 1.28
CA THR A 151 -13.04 -15.21 0.87
C THR A 151 -12.95 -16.32 1.92
N VAL A 152 -12.68 -15.97 3.19
CA VAL A 152 -12.40 -16.95 4.27
C VAL A 152 -13.64 -17.55 4.93
N VAL A 153 -14.84 -16.96 4.78
CA VAL A 153 -16.06 -17.41 5.49
C VAL A 153 -16.49 -18.85 5.18
N ALA A 154 -16.04 -19.42 4.06
CA ALA A 154 -16.37 -20.79 3.70
C ALA A 154 -15.60 -21.80 4.60
N PRO A 155 -16.25 -22.88 5.10
CA PRO A 155 -15.63 -23.83 6.03
C PRO A 155 -14.32 -24.47 5.56
N ASP A 156 -14.14 -24.61 4.24
CA ASP A 156 -12.94 -25.15 3.62
C ASP A 156 -11.70 -24.25 3.80
N PHE A 157 -11.89 -23.00 4.20
CA PHE A 157 -10.87 -21.98 4.40
C PHE A 157 -10.70 -21.57 5.87
N LEU A 158 -11.44 -22.22 6.78
CA LEU A 158 -11.31 -22.03 8.23
C LEU A 158 -10.57 -23.21 8.89
N PRO A 159 -9.76 -22.99 9.95
CA PRO A 159 -9.53 -21.69 10.60
C PRO A 159 -8.60 -20.77 9.79
N ALA A 160 -8.80 -19.46 9.91
CA ALA A 160 -8.03 -18.45 9.20
C ALA A 160 -7.16 -17.60 10.15
N LEU A 161 -5.97 -17.20 9.69
CA LEU A 161 -5.08 -16.26 10.34
C LEU A 161 -5.10 -14.91 9.61
N ILE A 162 -5.53 -13.86 10.28
CA ILE A 162 -5.48 -12.49 9.75
C ILE A 162 -4.34 -11.74 10.43
N VAL A 163 -3.48 -11.13 9.62
CA VAL A 163 -2.25 -10.45 10.06
C VAL A 163 -2.33 -8.97 9.68
N PRO A 164 -2.88 -8.11 10.55
CA PRO A 164 -2.97 -6.69 10.26
C PRO A 164 -1.89 -5.86 10.96
N GLN A 165 -1.87 -4.55 10.67
CA GLN A 165 -1.05 -3.60 11.43
C GLN A 165 -1.48 -3.52 12.90
N THR A 166 -0.58 -3.13 13.80
CA THR A 166 -0.74 -3.24 15.26
C THR A 166 -1.99 -2.54 15.83
N HIS A 167 -2.53 -1.52 15.16
CA HIS A 167 -3.70 -0.74 15.62
C HIS A 167 -5.04 -1.22 15.03
N LEU A 168 -5.03 -2.18 14.13
CA LEU A 168 -6.22 -2.69 13.42
C LEU A 168 -6.89 -3.98 13.99
N PRO A 169 -6.31 -4.77 14.94
CA PRO A 169 -6.95 -6.02 15.34
C PRO A 169 -8.38 -5.89 15.87
N GLY A 170 -8.67 -4.81 16.60
CA GLY A 170 -10.01 -4.52 17.12
C GLY A 170 -11.01 -4.28 15.99
N GLN A 171 -10.66 -3.44 15.02
CA GLN A 171 -11.50 -3.16 13.85
C GLN A 171 -11.77 -4.41 13.02
N TRP A 172 -10.76 -5.28 12.83
CA TRP A 172 -10.96 -6.57 12.15
C TRP A 172 -11.97 -7.46 12.90
N ALA A 173 -11.84 -7.59 14.22
CA ALA A 173 -12.78 -8.37 15.02
C ALA A 173 -14.20 -7.80 14.96
N GLU A 174 -14.34 -6.46 15.05
CA GLU A 174 -15.63 -5.77 14.91
C GLU A 174 -16.27 -6.03 13.55
N LYS A 175 -15.50 -5.92 12.44
CA LYS A 175 -16.00 -6.16 11.09
C LYS A 175 -16.40 -7.61 10.87
N ILE A 176 -15.61 -8.57 11.34
CA ILE A 176 -15.99 -9.99 11.24
C ILE A 176 -17.28 -10.25 12.02
N ALA A 177 -17.45 -9.68 13.22
CA ALA A 177 -18.67 -9.79 14.00
C ALA A 177 -19.86 -9.04 13.37
N GLU A 178 -19.64 -7.93 12.68
CA GLU A 178 -20.67 -7.19 11.95
C GLU A 178 -21.24 -8.04 10.81
N PHE A 179 -20.37 -8.69 10.04
CA PHE A 179 -20.74 -9.39 8.81
C PHE A 179 -21.06 -10.87 9.00
N THR A 180 -20.52 -11.54 10.03
CA THR A 180 -20.57 -13.01 10.17
C THR A 180 -20.81 -13.46 11.62
N GLU A 181 -21.11 -14.75 11.80
CA GLU A 181 -21.16 -15.43 13.10
C GLU A 181 -19.82 -16.05 13.52
N LEU A 182 -18.72 -15.78 12.81
CA LEU A 182 -17.43 -16.40 13.07
C LEU A 182 -16.86 -15.96 14.42
N ARG A 183 -16.33 -16.91 15.17
CA ARG A 183 -15.66 -16.64 16.45
C ARG A 183 -14.26 -16.11 16.17
N THR A 184 -13.99 -14.90 16.65
CA THR A 184 -12.68 -14.26 16.49
C THR A 184 -11.87 -14.29 17.78
N HIS A 185 -10.55 -14.44 17.68
CA HIS A 185 -9.65 -14.25 18.82
C HIS A 185 -8.44 -13.39 18.43
N ILE A 186 -8.17 -12.34 19.23
CA ILE A 186 -7.02 -11.45 19.03
C ILE A 186 -5.84 -11.94 19.88
N VAL A 187 -4.68 -12.11 19.24
CA VAL A 187 -3.44 -12.51 19.91
C VAL A 187 -2.97 -11.44 20.91
N LYS A 188 -2.90 -11.83 22.18
CA LYS A 188 -2.59 -10.92 23.30
C LYS A 188 -1.08 -10.78 23.55
N LYS A 189 -0.32 -11.86 23.46
CA LYS A 189 1.11 -11.93 23.80
C LYS A 189 1.97 -12.23 22.58
N THR A 190 3.22 -11.77 22.59
CA THR A 190 4.22 -12.10 21.55
C THR A 190 4.65 -13.56 21.63
N LYS A 191 4.66 -14.15 22.83
CA LYS A 191 4.94 -15.58 23.01
C LYS A 191 3.67 -16.42 22.78
N PRO A 192 3.81 -17.63 22.21
CA PRO A 192 2.68 -18.53 22.01
C PRO A 192 2.00 -18.89 23.33
N TYR A 193 0.70 -19.06 23.27
CA TYR A 193 -0.14 -19.59 24.33
C TYR A 193 -1.26 -20.40 23.69
N GLU A 194 -1.92 -21.23 24.48
CA GLU A 194 -3.05 -22.02 24.00
C GLU A 194 -4.17 -21.09 23.49
N LEU A 195 -4.45 -21.19 22.19
CA LEU A 195 -5.48 -20.39 21.56
C LEU A 195 -6.85 -20.98 21.92
N PRO A 196 -7.82 -20.16 22.36
CA PRO A 196 -9.18 -20.65 22.54
C PRO A 196 -9.79 -21.06 21.18
N PRO A 197 -10.84 -21.89 21.17
CA PRO A 197 -11.55 -22.23 19.94
C PRO A 197 -12.03 -20.97 19.21
N ALA A 198 -11.47 -20.73 18.03
CA ALA A 198 -11.79 -19.59 17.19
C ALA A 198 -11.76 -20.03 15.72
N ASP A 199 -12.65 -19.46 14.92
CA ASP A 199 -12.70 -19.67 13.48
C ASP A 199 -11.70 -18.74 12.78
N VAL A 200 -11.49 -17.54 13.35
CA VAL A 200 -10.51 -16.56 12.87
C VAL A 200 -9.60 -16.09 14.01
N VAL A 201 -8.29 -16.20 13.81
CA VAL A 201 -7.27 -15.68 14.73
C VAL A 201 -6.66 -14.43 14.12
N ILE A 202 -6.62 -13.35 14.90
CA ILE A 202 -6.08 -12.06 14.47
C ILE A 202 -4.76 -11.82 15.20
N CYS A 203 -3.65 -11.90 14.47
CA CYS A 203 -2.29 -11.73 15.00
C CYS A 203 -1.61 -10.53 14.34
N PRO A 204 -1.43 -9.39 15.04
CA PRO A 204 -0.75 -8.25 14.42
C PRO A 204 0.70 -8.60 14.05
N TYR A 205 1.19 -7.99 12.97
CA TYR A 205 2.56 -8.17 12.48
C TYR A 205 3.65 -8.07 13.55
N SER A 206 3.47 -7.18 14.53
CA SER A 206 4.42 -6.95 15.64
C SER A 206 4.55 -8.14 16.60
N LYS A 207 3.63 -9.11 16.56
CA LYS A 207 3.66 -10.32 17.39
C LYS A 207 3.99 -11.58 16.61
N LEU A 208 3.83 -11.56 15.28
CA LEU A 208 3.90 -12.74 14.42
C LEU A 208 5.21 -13.51 14.55
N SER A 209 6.35 -12.82 14.70
CA SER A 209 7.67 -13.46 14.80
C SER A 209 7.81 -14.40 16.00
N GLY A 210 7.14 -14.09 17.11
CA GLY A 210 7.17 -14.96 18.29
C GLY A 210 6.31 -16.22 18.14
N TRP A 211 5.51 -16.32 17.09
CA TRP A 211 4.60 -17.44 16.79
C TRP A 211 5.08 -18.32 15.64
N ILE A 212 6.32 -18.16 15.16
CA ILE A 212 6.83 -18.87 13.99
C ILE A 212 6.70 -20.40 14.11
N ASP A 213 7.06 -20.98 15.25
CA ASP A 213 6.99 -22.44 15.49
C ASP A 213 5.54 -22.96 15.52
N TYR A 214 4.57 -22.07 15.75
CA TYR A 214 3.16 -22.42 15.71
C TYR A 214 2.68 -22.67 14.27
N ALA A 215 3.37 -22.14 13.25
CA ALA A 215 2.94 -22.29 11.86
C ALA A 215 2.72 -23.76 11.46
N GLU A 216 3.68 -24.64 11.80
CA GLU A 216 3.66 -26.07 11.47
C GLU A 216 2.52 -26.84 12.13
N THR A 217 2.05 -26.38 13.29
CA THR A 217 1.02 -27.08 14.10
C THR A 217 -0.33 -26.37 14.12
N SER A 218 -0.41 -25.17 13.55
CA SER A 218 -1.57 -24.29 13.66
C SER A 218 -2.84 -24.80 12.98
N GLY A 219 -2.70 -25.57 11.90
CA GLY A 219 -3.83 -26.02 11.07
C GLY A 219 -4.59 -24.89 10.36
N PHE A 220 -4.03 -23.67 10.30
CA PHE A 220 -4.66 -22.57 9.56
C PHE A 220 -4.74 -22.92 8.08
N LYS A 221 -5.97 -22.97 7.56
CA LYS A 221 -6.20 -23.21 6.14
C LYS A 221 -5.98 -21.95 5.32
N SER A 222 -5.99 -20.78 5.94
CA SER A 222 -5.91 -19.50 5.24
C SER A 222 -5.14 -18.46 6.01
N VAL A 223 -4.38 -17.65 5.30
CA VAL A 223 -3.60 -16.54 5.86
C VAL A 223 -3.89 -15.28 5.06
N VAL A 224 -4.18 -14.19 5.76
CA VAL A 224 -4.46 -12.89 5.18
C VAL A 224 -3.45 -11.88 5.71
N PHE A 225 -2.73 -11.23 4.81
CA PHE A 225 -1.79 -10.16 5.09
C PHE A 225 -2.42 -8.82 4.73
N ASP A 226 -2.92 -8.11 5.73
CA ASP A 226 -3.51 -6.79 5.55
C ASP A 226 -2.42 -5.71 5.50
N GLU A 227 -2.45 -4.83 4.50
CA GLU A 227 -1.36 -3.92 4.16
C GLU A 227 -0.02 -4.67 3.98
N ILE A 228 -0.01 -5.64 3.05
CA ILE A 228 1.11 -6.56 2.78
C ILE A 228 2.46 -5.87 2.52
N GLN A 229 2.49 -4.58 2.18
CA GLN A 229 3.73 -3.79 2.12
C GLN A 229 4.51 -3.74 3.44
N GLU A 230 3.90 -4.11 4.57
CA GLU A 230 4.60 -4.39 5.82
C GLU A 230 5.71 -5.45 5.65
N LEU A 231 5.57 -6.34 4.67
CA LEU A 231 6.50 -7.42 4.33
C LEU A 231 7.49 -7.08 3.22
N ARG A 232 7.59 -5.81 2.77
CA ARG A 232 8.48 -5.37 1.67
C ARG A 232 9.98 -5.67 1.87
N SER A 233 10.40 -5.94 3.11
CA SER A 233 11.78 -6.33 3.44
C SER A 233 12.03 -7.85 3.35
N GLY A 234 11.00 -8.64 3.02
CA GLY A 234 11.10 -10.07 2.76
C GLY A 234 11.44 -10.92 3.98
N ALA A 235 11.76 -12.18 3.73
CA ALA A 235 12.11 -13.20 4.73
C ALA A 235 13.50 -13.01 5.38
N ALA A 236 14.23 -11.94 5.07
CA ALA A 236 15.42 -11.55 5.82
C ALA A 236 15.09 -10.99 7.21
N THR A 237 13.84 -10.56 7.42
CA THR A 237 13.36 -10.04 8.71
C THR A 237 12.66 -11.14 9.52
N ALA A 238 12.75 -11.10 10.85
CA ALA A 238 12.05 -12.06 11.72
C ALA A 238 10.53 -12.08 11.48
N LYS A 239 9.93 -10.92 11.20
CA LYS A 239 8.52 -10.79 10.80
C LYS A 239 8.24 -11.51 9.48
N GLY A 240 9.08 -11.31 8.47
CA GLY A 240 8.97 -11.97 7.17
C GLY A 240 9.16 -13.48 7.26
N GLN A 241 10.11 -13.96 8.06
CA GLN A 241 10.30 -15.41 8.27
C GLN A 241 9.05 -16.07 8.81
N ALA A 242 8.43 -15.46 9.82
CA ALA A 242 7.18 -15.99 10.39
C ALA A 242 6.02 -15.90 9.39
N ALA A 243 5.86 -14.78 8.68
CA ALA A 243 4.83 -14.65 7.65
C ALA A 243 4.96 -15.73 6.57
N LEU A 244 6.17 -15.98 6.08
CA LEU A 244 6.42 -17.02 5.08
C LEU A 244 6.16 -18.43 5.65
N ALA A 245 6.51 -18.68 6.90
CA ALA A 245 6.23 -19.96 7.55
C ALA A 245 4.73 -20.27 7.60
N PHE A 246 3.89 -19.29 7.97
CA PHE A 246 2.43 -19.45 7.92
C PHE A 246 1.90 -19.57 6.50
N ALA A 247 2.39 -18.75 5.56
CA ALA A 247 1.95 -18.79 4.17
C ALA A 247 2.17 -20.16 3.51
N ARG A 248 3.31 -20.81 3.80
CA ARG A 248 3.64 -22.16 3.29
C ARG A 248 2.70 -23.26 3.76
N GLN A 249 2.11 -23.11 4.95
CA GLN A 249 1.20 -24.10 5.52
C GLN A 249 -0.26 -23.87 5.12
N ALA A 250 -0.59 -22.65 4.70
CA ALA A 250 -1.95 -22.29 4.33
C ALA A 250 -2.30 -22.80 2.93
N ARG A 251 -3.54 -23.30 2.78
CA ARG A 251 -4.12 -23.58 1.47
C ARG A 251 -4.40 -22.31 0.68
N MET A 252 -4.69 -21.21 1.37
CA MET A 252 -5.04 -19.94 0.77
C MET A 252 -4.24 -18.78 1.37
N VAL A 253 -3.61 -17.96 0.52
CA VAL A 253 -2.86 -16.77 0.96
C VAL A 253 -3.38 -15.51 0.27
N LEU A 254 -3.88 -14.54 1.05
CA LEU A 254 -4.31 -13.24 0.54
C LEU A 254 -3.38 -12.13 0.98
N GLY A 255 -3.00 -11.27 0.04
CA GLY A 255 -2.33 -10.00 0.32
C GLY A 255 -3.25 -8.83 -0.01
N LEU A 256 -3.50 -7.95 0.96
CA LEU A 256 -4.29 -6.74 0.73
C LEU A 256 -3.36 -5.53 0.65
N SER A 257 -3.58 -4.67 -0.35
CA SER A 257 -2.90 -3.37 -0.42
C SER A 257 -3.82 -2.31 -1.00
N GLY A 258 -3.84 -1.12 -0.40
CA GLY A 258 -4.52 0.04 -0.98
C GLY A 258 -3.71 0.74 -2.08
N THR A 259 -2.41 0.47 -2.20
CA THR A 259 -1.50 1.21 -3.07
C THR A 259 -0.78 0.32 -4.08
N PRO A 260 -0.52 0.82 -5.30
CA PRO A 260 0.34 0.13 -6.24
C PRO A 260 1.75 -0.01 -5.65
N ILE A 261 2.26 -1.25 -5.57
CA ILE A 261 3.57 -1.58 -4.98
C ILE A 261 4.68 -1.69 -6.05
N TYR A 262 4.35 -1.40 -7.31
CA TYR A 262 5.20 -1.68 -8.47
C TYR A 262 6.45 -0.79 -8.60
N ASN A 263 6.56 0.30 -7.83
CA ASN A 263 7.63 1.28 -8.03
C ASN A 263 9.01 0.81 -7.53
N TYR A 264 9.05 -0.15 -6.60
CA TYR A 264 10.30 -0.67 -6.04
C TYR A 264 10.41 -2.15 -6.39
N GLY A 265 11.31 -2.50 -7.32
CA GLY A 265 11.43 -3.85 -7.85
C GLY A 265 11.69 -4.89 -6.75
N GLU A 266 12.57 -4.56 -5.83
CA GLU A 266 12.89 -5.40 -4.67
C GLU A 266 11.68 -5.66 -3.76
N GLU A 267 10.80 -4.66 -3.60
CA GLU A 267 9.64 -4.78 -2.72
C GLU A 267 8.56 -5.67 -3.35
N ILE A 268 8.23 -5.45 -4.62
CA ILE A 268 7.19 -6.25 -5.29
C ILE A 268 7.64 -7.71 -5.45
N TRP A 269 8.90 -7.97 -5.79
CA TRP A 269 9.43 -9.33 -5.89
C TRP A 269 9.29 -10.08 -4.56
N ARG A 270 9.69 -9.45 -3.45
CA ARG A 270 9.56 -10.02 -2.12
C ARG A 270 8.11 -10.25 -1.70
N ILE A 271 7.21 -9.32 -2.04
CA ILE A 271 5.79 -9.43 -1.69
C ILE A 271 5.15 -10.60 -2.43
N CYS A 272 5.44 -10.76 -3.71
CA CYS A 272 4.92 -11.86 -4.51
C CYS A 272 5.39 -13.23 -4.00
N ASP A 273 6.62 -13.34 -3.48
CA ASP A 273 7.13 -14.58 -2.87
C ASP A 273 6.32 -15.05 -1.64
N PHE A 274 5.66 -14.14 -0.91
CA PHE A 274 4.76 -14.55 0.18
C PHE A 274 3.46 -15.19 -0.33
N LEU A 275 3.06 -14.91 -1.57
CA LEU A 275 1.87 -15.47 -2.20
C LEU A 275 2.19 -16.75 -2.97
N GLU A 276 3.24 -16.70 -3.77
CA GLU A 276 3.74 -17.83 -4.56
C GLU A 276 5.25 -17.67 -4.83
N GLU A 277 6.06 -18.45 -4.12
CA GLU A 277 7.52 -18.43 -4.27
C GLU A 277 7.96 -18.71 -5.72
N GLY A 278 8.79 -17.82 -6.24
CA GLY A 278 9.37 -17.95 -7.57
C GLY A 278 8.43 -17.60 -8.73
N CYS A 279 7.24 -17.05 -8.46
CA CYS A 279 6.31 -16.61 -9.52
C CYS A 279 6.89 -15.52 -10.44
N LEU A 280 7.89 -14.77 -9.97
CA LEU A 280 8.63 -13.77 -10.74
C LEU A 280 10.04 -14.23 -11.12
N GLY A 281 10.33 -15.53 -10.99
CA GLY A 281 11.67 -16.08 -11.16
C GLY A 281 12.58 -15.81 -9.97
N ASP A 282 13.83 -16.27 -10.06
CA ASP A 282 14.84 -15.90 -9.06
C ASP A 282 15.13 -14.39 -9.10
N TRP A 283 15.80 -13.88 -8.07
CA TRP A 283 16.07 -12.46 -7.95
C TRP A 283 16.82 -11.88 -9.16
N TRP A 284 17.76 -12.62 -9.74
CA TRP A 284 18.57 -12.12 -10.86
C TRP A 284 17.83 -12.19 -12.18
N ASP A 285 16.97 -13.18 -12.36
CA ASP A 285 16.01 -13.22 -13.46
C ASP A 285 15.07 -12.03 -13.38
N PHE A 286 14.49 -11.77 -12.20
CA PHE A 286 13.60 -10.63 -12.01
C PHE A 286 14.30 -9.30 -12.29
N VAL A 287 15.50 -9.10 -11.77
CA VAL A 287 16.29 -7.88 -12.01
C VAL A 287 16.58 -7.69 -13.50
N ARG A 288 17.00 -8.75 -14.19
CA ARG A 288 17.36 -8.68 -15.61
C ARG A 288 16.15 -8.34 -16.49
N GLU A 289 15.03 -9.02 -16.29
CA GLU A 289 13.85 -8.86 -17.15
C GLU A 289 13.03 -7.61 -16.77
N TRP A 290 12.80 -7.38 -15.47
CA TRP A 290 11.82 -6.39 -15.01
C TRP A 290 12.44 -5.10 -14.46
N CYS A 291 13.71 -5.11 -14.02
CA CYS A 291 14.29 -3.95 -13.33
C CYS A 291 15.37 -3.22 -14.13
N THR A 292 15.53 -1.94 -13.82
CA THR A 292 16.67 -1.11 -14.23
C THR A 292 17.35 -0.52 -12.99
N SER A 293 18.59 -0.06 -13.17
CA SER A 293 19.31 0.65 -12.12
C SER A 293 18.62 1.98 -11.87
N GLY A 294 18.04 2.10 -10.69
CA GLY A 294 17.45 3.31 -10.19
C GLY A 294 18.42 4.09 -9.29
N PRO A 295 17.94 5.21 -8.76
CA PRO A 295 18.79 6.12 -8.02
C PRO A 295 19.29 5.54 -6.70
N GLY A 296 20.54 5.86 -6.35
CA GLY A 296 21.19 5.30 -5.15
C GLY A 296 21.50 3.80 -5.26
N GLY A 297 21.52 3.26 -6.48
CA GLY A 297 21.80 1.83 -6.74
C GLY A 297 20.63 0.90 -6.43
N LYS A 298 19.42 1.44 -6.23
CA LYS A 298 18.22 0.64 -5.99
C LYS A 298 17.61 0.14 -7.30
N TRP A 299 17.08 -1.07 -7.30
CA TRP A 299 16.38 -1.63 -8.46
C TRP A 299 14.96 -1.08 -8.56
N VAL A 300 14.62 -0.51 -9.72
CA VAL A 300 13.30 0.04 -10.03
C VAL A 300 12.71 -0.74 -11.20
N VAL A 301 11.41 -1.02 -11.17
CA VAL A 301 10.73 -1.72 -12.28
C VAL A 301 10.73 -0.81 -13.51
N LYS A 302 11.27 -1.32 -14.63
CA LYS A 302 11.37 -0.60 -15.92
C LYS A 302 10.00 -0.18 -16.44
N ASP A 303 9.06 -1.12 -16.41
CA ASP A 303 7.68 -0.94 -16.88
C ASP A 303 6.70 -1.50 -15.83
N PRO A 304 6.24 -0.66 -14.89
CA PRO A 304 5.26 -1.04 -13.88
C PRO A 304 3.92 -1.51 -14.47
N ALA A 305 3.52 -1.01 -15.63
CA ALA A 305 2.26 -1.38 -16.27
C ALA A 305 2.35 -2.80 -16.84
N ALA A 306 3.43 -3.14 -17.52
CA ALA A 306 3.68 -4.49 -18.01
C ALA A 306 3.73 -5.52 -16.86
N LEU A 307 4.44 -5.20 -15.76
CA LEU A 307 4.46 -6.07 -14.58
C LEU A 307 3.06 -6.24 -13.97
N GLY A 308 2.30 -5.15 -13.88
CA GLY A 308 0.92 -5.18 -13.40
C GLY A 308 -0.02 -6.01 -14.30
N THR A 309 0.18 -6.00 -15.62
CA THR A 309 -0.55 -6.86 -16.56
C THR A 309 -0.15 -8.32 -16.39
N PHE A 310 1.14 -8.63 -16.32
CA PHE A 310 1.63 -9.99 -16.10
C PHE A 310 1.02 -10.60 -14.83
N LEU A 311 1.03 -9.88 -13.71
CA LEU A 311 0.46 -10.39 -12.45
C LEU A 311 -1.05 -10.63 -12.53
N ARG A 312 -1.79 -9.83 -13.33
CA ARG A 312 -3.23 -10.02 -13.54
C ARG A 312 -3.54 -11.20 -14.46
N GLU A 313 -2.81 -11.34 -15.57
CA GLU A 313 -2.96 -12.45 -16.52
C GLU A 313 -2.58 -13.80 -15.91
N ASN A 314 -1.62 -13.81 -14.98
CA ASN A 314 -1.27 -15.00 -14.21
C ASN A 314 -2.21 -15.23 -13.00
N HIS A 315 -3.30 -14.45 -12.88
CA HIS A 315 -4.28 -14.55 -11.79
C HIS A 315 -3.69 -14.42 -10.37
N LEU A 316 -2.51 -13.80 -10.26
CA LEU A 316 -1.86 -13.53 -8.97
C LEU A 316 -2.35 -12.24 -8.33
N ALA A 317 -2.83 -11.31 -9.14
CA ALA A 317 -3.26 -10.00 -8.69
C ALA A 317 -4.62 -9.62 -9.26
N LEU A 318 -5.42 -8.93 -8.45
CA LEU A 318 -6.63 -8.25 -8.88
C LEU A 318 -6.57 -6.78 -8.46
N ARG A 319 -6.83 -5.88 -9.39
CA ARG A 319 -6.86 -4.43 -9.14
C ARG A 319 -8.06 -3.85 -9.85
N ARG A 320 -8.97 -3.28 -9.07
CA ARG A 320 -10.12 -2.53 -9.58
C ARG A 320 -10.18 -1.14 -8.97
N THR A 321 -10.70 -0.22 -9.76
CA THR A 321 -11.05 1.15 -9.38
C THR A 321 -12.53 1.23 -9.05
N ARG A 322 -12.96 2.33 -8.43
CA ARG A 322 -14.40 2.61 -8.21
C ARG A 322 -15.19 2.64 -9.53
N SER A 323 -14.60 3.19 -10.59
CA SER A 323 -15.20 3.19 -11.92
C SER A 323 -15.40 1.77 -12.47
N ASP A 324 -14.44 0.86 -12.26
CA ASP A 324 -14.55 -0.52 -12.75
C ASP A 324 -15.72 -1.28 -12.11
N VAL A 325 -16.15 -0.86 -10.91
CA VAL A 325 -17.24 -1.49 -10.16
C VAL A 325 -18.55 -0.69 -10.20
N GLY A 326 -18.66 0.29 -11.09
CA GLY A 326 -19.88 1.09 -11.27
C GLY A 326 -20.20 2.05 -10.12
N HIS A 327 -19.23 2.35 -9.26
CA HIS A 327 -19.32 3.45 -8.30
C HIS A 327 -18.88 4.74 -8.99
N GLU A 328 -19.83 5.49 -9.58
CA GLU A 328 -19.56 6.80 -10.17
C GLU A 328 -18.91 7.76 -9.17
N ARG A 329 -17.80 8.38 -9.56
CA ARG A 329 -17.14 9.41 -8.77
C ARG A 329 -18.00 10.67 -8.74
N LYS A 330 -18.35 11.13 -7.54
CA LYS A 330 -18.23 12.55 -7.24
C LYS A 330 -16.78 12.75 -6.84
N PHE A 331 -15.91 13.14 -7.78
CA PHE A 331 -14.51 13.43 -7.44
C PHE A 331 -14.48 14.35 -6.21
N PRO A 332 -13.58 14.17 -5.24
CA PRO A 332 -13.47 15.12 -4.16
C PRO A 332 -13.27 16.50 -4.78
N ASN A 333 -14.08 17.46 -4.33
CA ASN A 333 -13.97 18.84 -4.75
C ASN A 333 -12.70 19.40 -4.12
N THR A 334 -11.63 19.48 -4.92
CA THR A 334 -10.33 19.97 -4.46
C THR A 334 -10.35 21.50 -4.48
N ILE A 335 -10.28 22.11 -3.30
CA ILE A 335 -10.25 23.55 -3.12
C ILE A 335 -8.86 23.93 -2.61
N ILE A 336 -8.18 24.82 -3.33
CA ILE A 336 -6.93 25.40 -2.88
C ILE A 336 -7.25 26.79 -2.36
N HIS A 337 -6.96 27.04 -1.10
CA HIS A 337 -7.19 28.33 -0.49
C HIS A 337 -5.89 28.87 0.07
N THR A 338 -5.42 29.97 -0.51
CA THR A 338 -4.26 30.68 -0.02
C THR A 338 -4.61 31.40 1.28
N ILE A 339 -3.81 31.18 2.32
CA ILE A 339 -3.93 31.83 3.63
C ILE A 339 -2.65 32.58 3.96
N ASP A 340 -2.79 33.58 4.82
CA ASP A 340 -1.65 34.31 5.36
C ASP A 340 -0.76 33.41 6.23
N ALA A 341 0.47 33.86 6.46
CA ALA A 341 1.43 33.21 7.34
C ALA A 341 2.18 34.28 8.16
N ASP A 342 2.38 34.00 9.45
CA ASP A 342 3.10 34.87 10.36
C ASP A 342 4.59 34.92 9.96
N ALA A 343 5.02 36.00 9.29
CA ALA A 343 6.36 36.14 8.73
C ALA A 343 7.48 35.94 9.77
N ASP A 344 7.28 36.44 10.99
CA ASP A 344 8.25 36.32 12.08
C ASP A 344 8.62 34.85 12.36
N LYS A 345 7.66 33.91 12.22
CA LYS A 345 7.89 32.48 12.46
C LYS A 345 8.73 31.80 11.39
N LEU A 346 8.79 32.38 10.21
CA LEU A 346 9.63 31.91 9.12
C LEU A 346 11.00 32.60 9.16
N ASP A 347 11.09 33.80 9.74
CA ASP A 347 12.32 34.59 9.89
C ASP A 347 13.20 34.15 11.07
N ASP A 348 12.60 33.57 12.13
CA ASP A 348 13.29 33.16 13.38
C ASP A 348 14.55 32.29 13.14
N GLU A 349 14.60 31.51 12.04
CA GLU A 349 15.73 30.61 11.69
C GLU A 349 16.35 30.88 10.30
N ALA A 350 16.06 32.02 9.66
CA ALA A 350 16.37 32.26 8.24
C ALA A 350 17.86 32.08 7.87
N ALA A 351 18.79 32.51 8.74
CA ALA A 351 20.23 32.40 8.51
C ALA A 351 20.72 30.94 8.51
N MET A 352 20.21 30.13 9.45
CA MET A 352 20.51 28.70 9.52
C MET A 352 19.89 27.94 8.35
N MET A 353 18.64 28.28 8.00
CA MET A 353 17.95 27.70 6.85
C MET A 353 18.70 27.99 5.54
N ALA A 354 19.24 29.20 5.37
CA ALA A 354 20.09 29.53 4.23
C ALA A 354 21.41 28.75 4.22
N ALA A 355 22.02 28.51 5.39
CA ALA A 355 23.22 27.69 5.49
C ALA A 355 22.95 26.23 5.11
N LEU A 356 21.87 25.64 5.63
CA LEU A 356 21.43 24.29 5.28
C LEU A 356 21.10 24.18 3.78
N ALA A 357 20.38 25.15 3.20
CA ALA A 357 20.08 25.17 1.77
C ALA A 357 21.35 25.19 0.90
N ARG A 358 22.36 25.99 1.26
CA ARG A 358 23.66 26.00 0.55
C ARG A 358 24.37 24.66 0.66
N GLN A 359 24.31 24.02 1.82
CA GLN A 359 24.92 22.70 2.06
C GLN A 359 24.22 21.59 1.27
N VAL A 360 22.89 21.67 1.08
CA VAL A 360 22.12 20.77 0.19
C VAL A 360 22.61 20.86 -1.26
N ILE A 361 22.91 22.06 -1.74
CA ILE A 361 23.35 22.28 -3.13
C ILE A 361 24.84 21.96 -3.32
N GLY A 362 25.69 22.37 -2.37
CA GLY A 362 27.15 22.42 -2.54
C GLY A 362 27.99 21.44 -1.71
N GLY A 363 27.42 20.76 -0.69
CA GLY A 363 28.18 19.91 0.24
C GLY A 363 28.73 18.61 -0.37
N SER A 364 29.44 17.78 0.40
CA SER A 364 29.76 16.40 0.00
C SER A 364 28.53 15.47 0.04
N PHE A 365 28.59 14.28 -0.54
CA PHE A 365 27.42 13.37 -0.66
C PHE A 365 26.74 13.06 0.68
N THR A 366 27.52 12.76 1.72
CA THR A 366 27.02 12.47 3.08
C THR A 366 26.43 13.70 3.75
N GLU A 367 27.12 14.84 3.64
CA GLU A 367 26.67 16.14 4.19
C GLU A 367 25.38 16.62 3.53
N ARG A 368 25.23 16.48 2.21
CA ARG A 368 23.99 16.81 1.49
C ARG A 368 22.81 16.01 2.01
N GLY A 369 23.00 14.71 2.23
CA GLY A 369 21.93 13.82 2.69
C GLY A 369 21.41 14.14 4.09
N GLN A 370 22.29 14.63 4.98
CA GLN A 370 21.91 15.09 6.32
C GLN A 370 21.27 16.48 6.28
N ALA A 371 21.92 17.43 5.58
CA ALA A 371 21.42 18.79 5.43
C ALA A 371 20.05 18.83 4.74
N ALA A 372 19.81 17.97 3.75
CA ALA A 372 18.52 17.90 3.04
C ALA A 372 17.38 17.47 3.98
N ARG A 373 17.62 16.46 4.81
CA ARG A 373 16.63 15.98 5.78
C ARG A 373 16.34 17.03 6.84
N GLU A 374 17.38 17.69 7.36
CA GLU A 374 17.21 18.74 8.36
C GLU A 374 16.51 19.97 7.80
N PHE A 375 16.91 20.42 6.60
CA PHE A 375 16.30 21.54 5.90
C PHE A 375 14.80 21.30 5.63
N ASP A 376 14.43 20.13 5.11
CA ASP A 376 13.03 19.79 4.84
C ASP A 376 12.18 19.81 6.12
N MET A 377 12.65 19.12 7.16
CA MET A 377 11.95 19.03 8.45
C MET A 377 11.72 20.42 9.06
N ARG A 378 12.76 21.26 9.10
CA ARG A 378 12.68 22.60 9.70
C ARG A 378 11.79 23.54 8.87
N LEU A 379 11.93 23.55 7.54
CA LEU A 379 11.13 24.46 6.71
C LEU A 379 9.64 24.11 6.81
N ARG A 380 9.30 22.82 6.80
CA ARG A 380 7.91 22.37 6.94
C ARG A 380 7.34 22.71 8.31
N HIS A 381 8.11 22.53 9.39
CA HIS A 381 7.70 22.93 10.74
C HIS A 381 7.47 24.43 10.85
N ALA A 382 8.42 25.26 10.37
CA ALA A 382 8.29 26.71 10.37
C ALA A 382 7.07 27.17 9.55
N THR A 383 6.86 26.58 8.37
CA THR A 383 5.68 26.85 7.52
C THR A 383 4.38 26.47 8.24
N GLY A 384 4.34 25.30 8.88
CA GLY A 384 3.19 24.86 9.68
C GLY A 384 2.87 25.82 10.82
N MET A 385 3.89 26.23 11.58
CA MET A 385 3.75 27.18 12.69
C MET A 385 3.29 28.56 12.23
N ALA A 386 3.85 29.07 11.13
CA ALA A 386 3.48 30.37 10.58
C ALA A 386 2.01 30.41 10.10
N LYS A 387 1.49 29.30 9.57
CA LYS A 387 0.10 29.19 9.11
C LYS A 387 -0.89 28.85 10.22
N ALA A 388 -0.44 28.31 11.36
CA ALA A 388 -1.31 27.62 12.30
C ALA A 388 -2.52 28.44 12.78
N ARG A 389 -2.33 29.74 13.07
CA ARG A 389 -3.41 30.66 13.46
C ARG A 389 -4.39 30.96 12.33
N HIS A 390 -3.87 31.16 11.11
CA HIS A 390 -4.68 31.43 9.92
C HIS A 390 -5.49 30.21 9.50
N VAL A 391 -4.91 29.00 9.62
CA VAL A 391 -5.63 27.73 9.50
C VAL A 391 -6.78 27.65 10.51
N ALA A 392 -6.51 27.95 11.79
CA ALA A 392 -7.54 27.93 12.81
C ALA A 392 -8.66 28.95 12.52
N ALA A 393 -8.31 30.16 12.07
CA ALA A 393 -9.29 31.17 11.68
C ALA A 393 -10.20 30.69 10.54
N PHE A 394 -9.64 30.04 9.51
CA PHE A 394 -10.42 29.45 8.42
C PHE A 394 -11.36 28.34 8.91
N VAL A 395 -10.82 27.40 9.70
CA VAL A 395 -11.59 26.27 10.24
C VAL A 395 -12.72 26.76 11.16
N LYS A 396 -12.49 27.83 11.91
CA LYS A 396 -13.51 28.48 12.76
C LYS A 396 -14.73 28.94 11.96
N ILE A 397 -14.56 29.40 10.72
CA ILE A 397 -15.67 29.80 9.85
C ILE A 397 -16.55 28.60 9.53
N LEU A 398 -15.95 27.47 9.15
CA LEU A 398 -16.66 26.22 8.85
C LEU A 398 -17.41 25.69 10.09
N LEU A 399 -16.75 25.70 11.25
CA LEU A 399 -17.34 25.25 12.50
C LEU A 399 -18.46 26.16 13.00
N ALA A 400 -18.35 27.47 12.81
CA ALA A 400 -19.42 28.43 13.13
C ALA A 400 -20.66 28.22 12.25
N ALA A 401 -20.48 27.70 11.03
CA ALA A 401 -21.56 27.25 10.15
C ALA A 401 -22.13 25.86 10.54
N GLY A 402 -21.68 25.28 11.66
CA GLY A 402 -22.13 23.96 12.14
C GLY A 402 -21.59 22.78 11.34
N GLN A 403 -20.61 23.00 10.45
CA GLN A 403 -20.05 21.93 9.63
C GLN A 403 -19.02 21.11 10.42
N PRO A 404 -19.10 19.77 10.40
CA PRO A 404 -18.04 18.94 10.90
C PRO A 404 -16.81 19.04 10.01
N VAL A 405 -15.65 19.19 10.64
CA VAL A 405 -14.37 19.34 9.96
C VAL A 405 -13.39 18.28 10.44
N LEU A 406 -12.79 17.58 9.47
CA LEU A 406 -11.59 16.79 9.68
C LEU A 406 -10.36 17.66 9.35
N LEU A 407 -9.64 18.14 10.37
CA LEU A 407 -8.47 19.00 10.21
C LEU A 407 -7.19 18.16 10.27
N CYS A 408 -6.48 18.08 9.15
CA CYS A 408 -5.25 17.30 9.00
C CYS A 408 -3.99 18.17 9.17
N GLY A 409 -3.03 17.69 9.96
CA GLY A 409 -1.70 18.30 10.11
C GLY A 409 -0.60 17.29 10.41
N TRP A 410 0.61 17.74 10.74
CA TRP A 410 1.75 16.88 11.03
C TRP A 410 2.39 17.18 12.39
N HIS A 411 2.68 18.45 12.67
CA HIS A 411 3.51 18.84 13.81
C HIS A 411 2.69 19.04 15.10
N ARG A 412 3.22 18.59 16.24
CA ARG A 412 2.53 18.70 17.53
C ARG A 412 2.31 20.15 17.96
N ASP A 413 3.31 21.00 17.80
CA ASP A 413 3.22 22.41 18.17
C ASP A 413 2.11 23.13 17.38
N VAL A 414 1.89 22.71 16.13
CA VAL A 414 0.78 23.19 15.29
C VAL A 414 -0.56 22.71 15.83
N TYR A 415 -0.68 21.44 16.26
CA TYR A 415 -1.89 20.96 16.93
C TYR A 415 -2.17 21.73 18.22
N ASP A 416 -1.15 22.09 19.00
CA ASP A 416 -1.32 22.85 20.24
C ASP A 416 -1.89 24.25 19.98
N VAL A 417 -1.47 24.89 18.88
CA VAL A 417 -2.07 26.15 18.43
C VAL A 417 -3.54 25.91 18.06
N TRP A 418 -3.85 24.91 17.24
CA TRP A 418 -5.23 24.63 16.84
C TRP A 418 -6.14 24.28 18.03
N LEU A 419 -5.66 23.47 18.98
CA LEU A 419 -6.39 23.12 20.21
C LEU A 419 -6.71 24.35 21.05
N ARG A 420 -5.79 25.32 21.11
CA ARG A 420 -5.99 26.58 21.84
C ARG A 420 -6.97 27.51 21.12
N GLU A 421 -6.73 27.78 19.84
CA GLU A 421 -7.52 28.73 19.05
C GLU A 421 -8.95 28.24 18.78
N LEU A 422 -9.15 26.91 18.73
CA LEU A 422 -10.44 26.26 18.45
C LEU A 422 -11.07 25.64 19.69
N ALA A 423 -10.58 25.96 20.89
CA ALA A 423 -11.04 25.36 22.16
C ALA A 423 -12.56 25.45 22.36
N ALA A 424 -13.18 26.55 21.91
CA ALA A 424 -14.62 26.77 22.00
C ALA A 424 -15.47 25.71 21.24
N PHE A 425 -14.88 24.96 20.32
CA PHE A 425 -15.54 23.91 19.53
C PHE A 425 -15.27 22.50 20.05
N ASN A 426 -14.66 22.36 21.22
CA ASN A 426 -14.33 21.08 21.85
C ASN A 426 -13.58 20.11 20.91
N PRO A 427 -12.42 20.50 20.35
CA PRO A 427 -11.68 19.67 19.40
C PRO A 427 -11.29 18.32 20.02
N VAL A 428 -11.40 17.26 19.22
CA VAL A 428 -10.88 15.94 19.56
C VAL A 428 -9.64 15.61 18.73
N LEU A 429 -8.64 14.97 19.34
CA LEU A 429 -7.32 14.73 18.74
C LEU A 429 -7.10 13.24 18.43
N TYR A 430 -6.68 12.95 17.19
CA TYR A 430 -6.35 11.62 16.70
C TYR A 430 -4.94 11.60 16.07
N THR A 431 -3.92 11.20 16.83
CA THR A 431 -2.53 11.15 16.36
C THR A 431 -1.89 9.78 16.62
N GLY A 432 -0.55 9.69 16.52
CA GLY A 432 0.20 8.48 16.86
C GLY A 432 0.37 8.28 18.38
N SER A 433 0.15 9.32 19.18
CA SER A 433 0.50 9.37 20.61
C SER A 433 -0.51 8.70 21.53
N GLU A 434 -1.78 8.68 21.12
CA GLU A 434 -2.89 8.32 21.98
C GLU A 434 -3.03 6.81 22.09
N SER A 435 -3.41 6.35 23.29
CA SER A 435 -3.72 4.94 23.51
C SER A 435 -4.90 4.49 22.63
N PRO A 436 -4.99 3.19 22.28
CA PRO A 436 -6.12 2.67 21.49
C PRO A 436 -7.49 3.02 22.07
N ALA A 437 -7.65 2.97 23.40
CA ALA A 437 -8.89 3.35 24.08
C ALA A 437 -9.21 4.85 23.92
N LYS A 438 -8.21 5.73 23.94
CA LYS A 438 -8.40 7.17 23.71
C LYS A 438 -8.78 7.44 22.25
N LYS A 439 -8.14 6.75 21.30
CA LYS A 439 -8.49 6.80 19.87
C LYS A 439 -9.94 6.41 19.60
N ALA A 440 -10.39 5.29 20.16
CA ALA A 440 -11.78 4.85 20.04
C ALA A 440 -12.77 5.89 20.60
N ARG A 441 -12.46 6.49 21.76
CA ARG A 441 -13.28 7.58 22.33
C ARG A 441 -13.31 8.83 21.45
N THR A 442 -12.17 9.23 20.89
CA THR A 442 -12.08 10.36 19.95
C THR A 442 -12.98 10.15 18.73
N VAL A 443 -12.89 8.97 18.10
CA VAL A 443 -13.72 8.63 16.93
C VAL A 443 -15.19 8.69 17.30
N LYS A 444 -15.58 8.05 18.40
CA LYS A 444 -16.96 8.05 18.89
C LYS A 444 -17.47 9.47 19.18
N ALA A 445 -16.68 10.30 19.86
CA ALA A 445 -17.08 11.67 20.17
C ALA A 445 -17.33 12.51 18.90
N PHE A 446 -16.56 12.28 17.84
CA PHE A 446 -16.77 12.94 16.56
C PHE A 446 -18.00 12.38 15.82
N THR A 447 -18.12 11.05 15.71
CA THR A 447 -19.23 10.40 14.98
C THR A 447 -20.58 10.63 15.64
N ASP A 448 -20.65 10.64 16.97
CA ASP A 448 -21.87 10.86 17.75
C ASP A 448 -22.24 12.36 17.84
N GLY A 449 -21.40 13.26 17.31
CA GLY A 449 -21.65 14.71 17.29
C GLY A 449 -21.34 15.44 18.60
N ALA A 450 -20.64 14.82 19.55
CA ALA A 450 -20.14 15.50 20.74
C ALA A 450 -19.04 16.54 20.42
N SER A 451 -18.38 16.39 19.26
CA SER A 451 -17.47 17.39 18.68
C SER A 451 -17.66 17.48 17.17
N ASN A 452 -17.62 18.70 16.63
CA ASN A 452 -17.60 18.95 15.19
C ASN A 452 -16.18 19.07 14.63
N LEU A 453 -15.14 18.98 15.46
CA LEU A 453 -13.76 19.15 15.02
C LEU A 453 -12.91 17.96 15.45
N MET A 454 -12.45 17.19 14.48
CA MET A 454 -11.42 16.18 14.69
C MET A 454 -10.10 16.63 14.07
N ILE A 455 -9.08 16.82 14.90
CA ILE A 455 -7.71 17.08 14.46
C ILE A 455 -7.02 15.74 14.29
N MET A 456 -6.50 15.49 13.09
CA MET A 456 -5.89 14.21 12.70
C MET A 456 -4.47 14.43 12.17
N SER A 457 -3.57 13.51 12.50
CA SER A 457 -2.26 13.51 11.84
C SER A 457 -2.37 13.00 10.41
N LEU A 458 -1.73 13.68 9.45
CA LEU A 458 -1.56 13.26 8.06
C LEU A 458 -1.05 11.83 7.94
N ARG A 459 -0.18 11.43 8.87
CA ARG A 459 0.42 10.08 8.91
C ARG A 459 -0.12 9.20 10.03
N SER A 460 -1.23 9.60 10.67
CA SER A 460 -1.94 8.66 11.54
C SER A 460 -2.49 7.50 10.69
N GLY A 461 -2.25 6.27 11.16
CA GLY A 461 -2.43 5.04 10.40
C GLY A 461 -3.86 4.75 9.94
N ALA A 462 -3.99 3.67 9.17
CA ALA A 462 -5.24 3.15 8.61
C ALA A 462 -6.32 2.86 9.67
N GLY A 463 -7.59 2.72 9.25
CA GLY A 463 -8.62 2.13 10.10
C GLY A 463 -9.50 3.09 10.90
N LEU A 464 -10.03 4.13 10.25
CA LEU A 464 -11.05 5.00 10.83
C LEU A 464 -12.36 4.75 10.11
N ASP A 465 -13.23 3.92 10.67
CA ASP A 465 -14.56 3.63 10.11
C ASP A 465 -15.63 4.59 10.66
N GLY A 466 -16.68 4.87 9.88
CA GLY A 466 -17.83 5.69 10.28
C GLY A 466 -17.74 7.20 10.01
N LEU A 467 -16.53 7.77 9.83
CA LEU A 467 -16.37 9.23 9.62
C LEU A 467 -17.18 9.77 8.43
N GLN A 468 -17.31 8.99 7.35
CA GLN A 468 -18.02 9.37 6.13
C GLN A 468 -19.52 9.57 6.33
N GLN A 469 -20.11 8.97 7.37
CA GLN A 469 -21.53 9.13 7.67
C GLN A 469 -21.83 10.50 8.33
N ARG A 470 -20.80 11.17 8.84
CA ARG A 470 -20.92 12.40 9.63
C ARG A 470 -20.28 13.60 8.96
N CYS A 471 -19.14 13.41 8.30
CA CYS A 471 -18.28 14.46 7.80
C CYS A 471 -18.03 14.29 6.30
N ARG A 472 -18.08 15.42 5.57
CA ARG A 472 -17.71 15.49 4.15
C ARG A 472 -16.63 16.53 3.85
N THR A 473 -16.12 17.21 4.87
CA THR A 473 -15.17 18.32 4.70
C THR A 473 -13.86 17.98 5.39
N ILE A 474 -12.79 17.93 4.61
CA ILE A 474 -11.43 17.72 5.09
C ILE A 474 -10.58 18.95 4.78
N VAL A 475 -9.88 19.44 5.79
CA VAL A 475 -9.00 20.62 5.69
C VAL A 475 -7.57 20.17 5.94
N PHE A 476 -6.68 20.40 4.99
CA PHE A 476 -5.24 20.17 5.14
C PHE A 476 -4.59 21.48 5.59
N GLY A 477 -4.33 21.60 6.90
CA GLY A 477 -3.62 22.74 7.49
C GLY A 477 -2.11 22.68 7.29
N GLU A 478 -1.57 21.46 7.17
CA GLU A 478 -0.20 21.20 6.74
C GLU A 478 -0.20 20.22 5.56
N LEU A 479 0.87 20.24 4.76
CA LEU A 479 1.01 19.39 3.58
C LEU A 479 2.12 18.35 3.72
N ASP A 480 2.05 17.33 2.88
CA ASP A 480 3.05 16.27 2.74
C ASP A 480 3.58 16.14 1.29
N TRP A 481 4.83 15.71 1.13
CA TRP A 481 5.42 15.46 -0.19
C TRP A 481 4.74 14.31 -0.96
N SER A 482 4.02 13.43 -0.27
CA SER A 482 3.37 12.29 -0.87
C SER A 482 1.88 12.58 -1.16
N PRO A 483 1.46 12.61 -2.43
CA PRO A 483 0.03 12.70 -2.79
C PRO A 483 -0.80 11.60 -2.12
N LYS A 484 -0.25 10.38 -2.07
CA LYS A 484 -0.89 9.21 -1.44
C LYS A 484 -1.28 9.47 0.02
N VAL A 485 -0.53 10.29 0.77
CA VAL A 485 -0.88 10.62 2.17
C VAL A 485 -2.18 11.42 2.24
N HIS A 486 -2.39 12.36 1.33
CA HIS A 486 -3.61 13.16 1.26
C HIS A 486 -4.76 12.32 0.70
N GLU A 487 -4.53 11.55 -0.36
CA GLU A 487 -5.52 10.62 -0.92
C GLU A 487 -6.04 9.65 0.15
N GLN A 488 -5.14 9.11 0.99
CA GLN A 488 -5.53 8.26 2.12
C GLN A 488 -6.40 9.00 3.13
N CYS A 489 -6.11 10.27 3.41
CA CYS A 489 -6.92 11.09 4.31
C CYS A 489 -8.31 11.36 3.72
N VAL A 490 -8.39 11.75 2.44
CA VAL A 490 -9.64 11.97 1.72
C VAL A 490 -10.48 10.69 1.66
N ALA A 491 -9.85 9.54 1.37
CA ALA A 491 -10.52 8.24 1.28
C ALA A 491 -11.16 7.75 2.59
N ARG A 492 -10.88 8.41 3.73
CA ARG A 492 -11.60 8.16 5.00
C ARG A 492 -13.01 8.74 4.99
N LEU A 493 -13.22 9.81 4.23
CA LEU A 493 -14.53 10.44 4.02
C LEU A 493 -15.14 10.01 2.67
N ASP A 494 -14.33 9.90 1.62
CA ASP A 494 -14.75 9.51 0.28
C ASP A 494 -14.71 7.99 0.12
N ARG A 495 -15.75 7.30 0.57
CA ARG A 495 -15.89 5.83 0.50
C ARG A 495 -17.36 5.42 0.65
N PRO A 496 -17.73 4.14 0.45
CA PRO A 496 -19.11 3.70 0.57
C PRO A 496 -19.78 4.14 1.88
N GLY A 497 -21.00 4.66 1.76
CA GLY A 497 -21.76 5.30 2.84
C GLY A 497 -21.66 6.83 2.87
N GLN A 498 -20.83 7.44 2.02
CA GLN A 498 -20.83 8.88 1.78
C GLN A 498 -21.85 9.25 0.70
N GLU A 499 -22.83 10.07 1.03
CA GLU A 499 -23.88 10.50 0.09
C GLU A 499 -23.53 11.82 -0.64
N HIS A 500 -22.63 12.61 -0.03
CA HIS A 500 -22.25 13.93 -0.52
C HIS A 500 -20.86 13.94 -1.14
N GLN A 501 -20.61 14.88 -2.07
CA GLN A 501 -19.25 15.11 -2.55
C GLN A 501 -18.36 15.58 -1.39
N VAL A 502 -17.17 15.00 -1.28
CA VAL A 502 -16.19 15.38 -0.27
C VAL A 502 -15.46 16.64 -0.70
N ASP A 503 -15.42 17.66 0.16
CA ASP A 503 -14.68 18.89 -0.03
C ASP A 503 -13.28 18.72 0.58
N ALA A 504 -12.24 18.70 -0.26
CA ALA A 504 -10.85 18.58 0.13
C ALA A 504 -10.16 19.94 0.01
N ILE A 505 -10.03 20.64 1.14
CA ILE A 505 -9.54 22.01 1.21
C ILE A 505 -8.07 22.03 1.62
N TYR A 506 -7.20 22.51 0.73
CA TYR A 506 -5.77 22.65 0.96
C TYR A 506 -5.46 24.09 1.32
N LEU A 507 -5.03 24.32 2.58
CA LEU A 507 -4.66 25.64 3.07
C LEU A 507 -3.16 25.86 2.86
N VAL A 508 -2.83 26.77 1.95
CA VAL A 508 -1.47 26.98 1.46
C VAL A 508 -1.00 28.40 1.73
N SER A 509 0.27 28.56 2.10
CA SER A 509 0.93 29.86 2.10
C SER A 509 1.64 30.08 0.76
N GLU A 510 1.78 31.35 0.37
CA GLU A 510 2.66 31.73 -0.76
C GLU A 510 4.15 31.55 -0.42
N ASN A 511 4.48 31.38 0.87
CA ASN A 511 5.83 31.32 1.39
C ASN A 511 6.15 29.94 2.00
N GLY A 512 7.43 29.72 2.31
CA GLY A 512 7.88 28.49 2.97
C GLY A 512 7.87 27.26 2.07
N SER A 513 7.50 26.10 2.61
CA SER A 513 7.55 24.82 1.89
C SER A 513 6.37 24.57 0.94
N ASP A 514 5.22 25.22 1.17
CA ASP A 514 3.97 24.89 0.47
C ASP A 514 4.04 25.05 -1.06
N PRO A 515 4.62 26.12 -1.64
CA PRO A 515 4.62 26.31 -3.09
C PRO A 515 5.32 25.18 -3.86
N ALA A 516 6.37 24.59 -3.26
CA ALA A 516 7.10 23.46 -3.83
C ALA A 516 6.30 22.16 -3.68
N ILE A 517 5.71 21.93 -2.51
CA ILE A 517 4.88 20.75 -2.25
C ILE A 517 3.65 20.77 -3.18
N MET A 518 3.00 21.92 -3.38
CA MET A 518 1.90 22.07 -4.34
C MET A 518 2.26 21.66 -5.77
N GLY A 519 3.49 21.98 -6.21
CA GLY A 519 4.00 21.56 -7.50
C GLY A 519 4.09 20.03 -7.61
N VAL A 520 4.57 19.36 -6.55
CA VAL A 520 4.65 17.89 -6.48
C VAL A 520 3.28 17.23 -6.39
N LEU A 521 2.34 17.84 -5.65
CA LEU A 521 0.98 17.34 -5.50
C LEU A 521 0.12 17.50 -6.77
N GLY A 522 0.61 18.20 -7.81
CA GLY A 522 -0.18 18.48 -9.02
C GLY A 522 -1.33 19.45 -8.77
N LEU A 523 -1.31 20.19 -7.65
CA LEU A 523 -2.39 21.11 -7.28
C LEU A 523 -2.44 22.33 -8.23
N LYS A 524 -1.31 22.74 -8.80
CA LYS A 524 -1.25 23.85 -9.77
C LYS A 524 -1.89 23.55 -11.13
N SER A 525 -1.84 22.30 -11.61
CA SER A 525 -2.48 21.90 -12.88
C SER A 525 -3.98 21.70 -12.74
N SER A 526 -4.47 21.42 -11.53
CA SER A 526 -5.89 21.18 -11.23
C SER A 526 -6.80 22.42 -11.37
N GLN A 527 -6.25 23.64 -11.37
CA GLN A 527 -7.02 24.86 -11.69
C GLN A 527 -7.30 25.03 -13.19
N SER A 528 -6.53 24.35 -14.06
CA SER A 528 -6.54 24.59 -15.51
C SER A 528 -7.07 23.40 -16.33
N GLN A 529 -7.30 22.24 -15.71
CA GLN A 529 -7.79 21.04 -16.40
C GLN A 529 -8.99 20.45 -15.66
N GLY A 530 -10.17 20.62 -16.25
CA GLY A 530 -11.28 19.71 -16.02
C GLY A 530 -10.88 18.33 -16.52
N ILE A 531 -11.15 17.32 -15.70
CA ILE A 531 -11.01 15.89 -15.99
C ILE A 531 -9.53 15.45 -16.11
N VAL A 532 -8.99 14.95 -15.01
CA VAL A 532 -7.72 14.19 -15.00
C VAL A 532 -7.97 12.82 -15.62
N ASP A 533 -7.23 12.52 -16.70
CA ASP A 533 -7.24 11.24 -17.41
C ASP A 533 -6.81 10.08 -16.48
N PRO A 534 -7.67 9.06 -16.27
CA PRO A 534 -7.39 7.91 -15.42
C PRO A 534 -6.27 6.98 -15.92
N LEU A 535 -5.72 7.20 -17.12
CA LEU A 535 -4.57 6.48 -17.67
C LEU A 535 -3.24 7.23 -17.48
N SER A 536 -3.26 8.41 -16.88
CA SER A 536 -2.04 9.18 -16.62
C SER A 536 -1.12 8.39 -15.68
N ALA A 537 0.10 8.10 -16.14
CA ALA A 537 1.15 7.60 -15.27
C ALA A 537 1.24 8.50 -14.02
N PRO A 538 1.40 7.95 -12.80
CA PRO A 538 1.68 8.78 -11.64
C PRO A 538 2.87 9.67 -11.98
N ALA A 539 2.69 10.99 -11.83
CA ALA A 539 3.74 11.97 -12.08
C ALA A 539 5.03 11.46 -11.44
N GLU A 540 6.11 11.40 -12.24
CA GLU A 540 7.37 10.79 -11.85
C GLU A 540 7.67 11.10 -10.38
N GLN A 541 7.80 10.05 -9.57
CA GLN A 541 8.29 10.20 -8.20
C GLN A 541 9.76 10.59 -8.27
N ASN A 542 10.02 11.86 -8.57
CA ASN A 542 11.32 12.48 -8.41
C ASN A 542 11.79 12.19 -6.98
N GLN A 543 12.99 11.65 -6.84
CA GLN A 543 13.56 11.29 -5.54
C GLN A 543 13.46 12.46 -4.57
N ASP A 544 13.26 12.16 -3.29
CA ASP A 544 13.22 13.16 -2.22
C ASP A 544 14.44 14.10 -2.27
N ALA A 545 15.63 13.58 -2.59
CA ALA A 545 16.84 14.38 -2.73
C ALA A 545 16.78 15.44 -3.86
N THR A 546 16.15 15.12 -5.00
CA THR A 546 15.99 16.05 -6.12
C THR A 546 14.97 17.14 -5.80
N ARG A 547 13.85 16.76 -5.14
CA ARG A 547 12.79 17.70 -4.73
C ARG A 547 13.27 18.67 -3.65
N ILE A 548 13.96 18.16 -2.64
CA ILE A 548 14.52 18.98 -1.56
C ILE A 548 15.61 19.92 -2.10
N ARG A 549 16.42 19.47 -3.07
CA ARG A 549 17.38 20.35 -3.74
C ARG A 549 16.70 21.48 -4.50
N GLN A 550 15.64 21.20 -5.26
CA GLN A 550 14.85 22.24 -5.94
C GLN A 550 14.23 23.22 -4.94
N LEU A 551 13.71 22.72 -3.81
CA LEU A 551 13.21 23.57 -2.74
C LEU A 551 14.31 24.46 -2.12
N ALA A 552 15.50 23.92 -1.89
CA ALA A 552 16.65 24.69 -1.42
C ALA A 552 17.08 25.77 -2.42
N GLU A 553 17.04 25.47 -3.73
CA GLU A 553 17.30 26.44 -4.80
C GLU A 553 16.24 27.54 -4.83
N LEU A 554 14.94 27.20 -4.72
CA LEU A 554 13.85 28.17 -4.64
C LEU A 554 13.95 29.05 -3.40
N TYR A 555 14.35 28.48 -2.26
CA TYR A 555 14.57 29.18 -1.01
C TYR A 555 15.70 30.22 -1.14
N LEU A 556 16.85 29.82 -1.70
CA LEU A 556 17.97 30.74 -1.92
C LEU A 556 17.71 31.80 -3.00
N GLN A 557 16.88 31.50 -4.00
CA GLN A 557 16.44 32.46 -5.01
C GLN A 557 15.42 33.47 -4.48
N GLY A 558 15.00 33.36 -3.21
CA GLY A 558 13.97 34.21 -2.62
C GLY A 558 12.58 33.95 -3.19
N LYS A 559 12.38 32.93 -4.02
CA LYS A 559 11.09 32.56 -4.64
C LYS A 559 10.17 31.78 -3.69
N SER A 560 10.65 31.44 -2.49
CA SER A 560 9.81 31.03 -1.34
C SER A 560 9.49 32.20 -0.39
N HIS A 561 9.75 33.42 -0.86
CA HIS A 561 9.63 34.74 -0.23
C HIS A 561 9.56 34.77 1.30
N LEU A 562 10.73 34.65 1.92
CA LEU A 562 11.22 35.63 2.90
C LEU A 562 12.66 35.94 2.55
N ALA A 563 12.84 36.90 1.63
CA ALA A 563 14.12 37.56 1.52
C ALA A 563 14.28 38.39 2.79
N ALA A 564 15.34 38.12 3.54
CA ALA A 564 15.77 38.92 4.68
C ALA A 564 15.49 40.41 4.41
N ARG A 565 14.69 41.03 5.27
CA ARG A 565 14.36 42.46 5.21
C ARG A 565 15.67 43.24 4.98
N PRO A 566 15.78 44.12 3.97
CA PRO A 566 17.01 44.89 3.77
C PRO A 566 17.31 45.68 5.05
N PRO A 567 18.60 45.86 5.42
CA PRO A 567 18.96 46.55 6.65
C PRO A 567 18.33 47.93 6.67
N LYS A 568 17.76 48.30 7.83
CA LYS A 568 17.13 49.59 8.06
C LYS A 568 18.13 50.70 7.67
N PRO A 569 17.76 51.67 6.81
CA PRO A 569 18.67 52.75 6.46
C PRO A 569 19.09 53.48 7.75
N PRO A 570 20.36 53.93 7.84
CA PRO A 570 20.83 54.65 9.01
C PRO A 570 19.96 55.89 9.25
N PRO A 571 19.73 56.29 10.51
CA PRO A 571 18.95 57.48 10.81
C PRO A 571 19.56 58.68 10.09
N ALA A 572 18.69 59.49 9.48
CA ALA A 572 19.09 60.70 8.80
C ALA A 572 19.91 61.57 9.76
N ARG A 573 21.12 61.96 9.35
CA ARG A 573 21.92 62.94 10.09
C ARG A 573 21.13 64.25 10.15
N GLU A 574 20.95 64.77 11.35
CA GLU A 574 20.42 66.12 11.54
C GLU A 574 21.32 67.14 10.81
N PRO A 575 20.74 68.19 10.20
CA PRO A 575 21.52 69.19 9.49
C PRO A 575 22.40 69.96 10.49
N GLU A 576 23.71 69.92 10.27
CA GLU A 576 24.67 70.77 10.97
C GLU A 576 24.35 72.24 10.67
N HIS A 577 24.14 73.00 11.74
CA HIS A 577 23.99 74.45 11.71
C HIS A 577 25.30 75.09 11.18
N GLU A 578 25.22 75.67 9.99
CA GLU A 578 26.24 76.57 9.46
C GLU A 578 26.27 77.84 10.34
N GLN A 579 27.23 77.90 11.27
CA GLN A 579 27.56 79.15 11.97
C GLN A 579 28.47 80.00 11.07
N ALA A 580 27.91 81.10 10.58
CA ALA A 580 28.66 82.22 10.06
C ALA A 580 29.53 82.85 11.16
N SER A 581 30.84 83.03 10.92
CA SER A 581 31.59 84.17 11.46
C SER A 581 32.92 84.39 10.72
N MET A 582 33.01 85.56 10.09
CA MET A 582 34.16 86.47 9.91
C MET A 582 35.55 85.93 10.30
N PHE A 583 36.45 85.78 9.34
CA PHE A 583 37.50 86.76 8.98
C PHE A 583 38.29 86.26 7.75
#